data_AF-A0A523K072-F1
#
_entry.id   AF-A0A523K072-F1
#
_cell.length_a   1.000
_cell.length_b   1.000
_cell.length_c   1.000
_cell.angle_alpha   90.00
_cell.angle_beta   90.00
_cell.angle_gamma   90.00
#
_symmetry.space_group_name_H-M   'P 1'
#
loop_
_entity.id
_entity.type
_entity.pdbx_description
1 polymer ?
#
loop_
_entity_poly.entity_id
_entity_poly.type
_entity_poly.pdbx_seq_one_letter_code
_entity_poly.pdbx_strand_id
1 'polypeptide(L)'
;MSPSRLVRPAAVAVFLVAAMLACVTRSDSNRYRLAGSGDHWDVAGEDRVFDDLRPRYESFFDVVLDPNTTRMPDVLGVRGDLERTPVDHRNYDALNAVAIAYFETNFRAEGDRGTLQYLSLSQNAAMLLAVPWRAYSQTGDAGLREAILDFFEDAGGGEKLRSAATAPRLARIVASLAKKEDDPVRRARIQAIARKLGSEEPTGSE
;
A
#
# COMPACT_ATOMS: atom_id res chain seq x y z
N MET A 1 -58.79 -21.08 -39.17
CA MET A 1 -57.42 -21.50 -39.50
C MET A 1 -56.49 -20.35 -39.14
N SER A 2 -55.85 -20.40 -37.97
CA SER A 2 -54.92 -19.37 -37.49
C SER A 2 -53.53 -19.98 -37.38
N PRO A 3 -52.47 -19.34 -37.90
CA PRO A 3 -51.12 -19.86 -37.79
C PRO A 3 -50.51 -19.46 -36.44
N SER A 4 -50.16 -20.46 -35.63
CA SER A 4 -49.39 -20.29 -34.40
C SER A 4 -47.95 -19.90 -34.75
N ARG A 5 -47.53 -18.70 -34.36
CA ARG A 5 -46.13 -18.24 -34.50
C ARG A 5 -45.27 -18.87 -33.40
N LEU A 6 -44.29 -19.68 -33.81
CA LEU A 6 -43.19 -20.16 -32.96
C LEU A 6 -42.24 -19.00 -32.62
N VAL A 7 -42.20 -18.62 -31.35
CA VAL A 7 -41.20 -17.67 -30.81
C VAL A 7 -39.95 -18.48 -30.43
N ARG A 8 -38.79 -18.06 -30.97
CA ARG A 8 -37.48 -18.71 -30.79
C ARG A 8 -36.92 -18.50 -29.36
N PRO A 9 -36.42 -19.53 -28.65
CA PRO A 9 -35.93 -19.42 -27.27
C PRO A 9 -34.47 -18.94 -27.12
N ALA A 10 -33.79 -18.54 -28.20
CA ALA A 10 -32.34 -18.31 -28.19
C ALA A 10 -31.89 -16.98 -27.53
N ALA A 11 -32.79 -16.03 -27.29
CA ALA A 11 -32.40 -14.70 -26.79
C ALA A 11 -32.27 -14.61 -25.26
N VAL A 12 -32.82 -15.56 -24.50
CA VAL A 12 -32.86 -15.48 -23.02
C VAL A 12 -31.56 -16.00 -22.39
N ALA A 13 -30.81 -16.87 -23.08
CA ALA A 13 -29.58 -17.47 -22.54
C ALA A 13 -28.38 -16.51 -22.49
N VAL A 14 -28.34 -15.46 -23.32
CA VAL A 14 -27.19 -14.54 -23.39
C VAL A 14 -27.21 -13.50 -22.27
N PHE A 15 -28.39 -13.11 -21.78
CA PHE A 15 -28.50 -12.09 -20.73
C PHE A 15 -28.09 -12.61 -19.33
N LEU A 16 -28.25 -13.91 -19.07
CA LEU A 16 -27.93 -14.51 -17.77
C LEU A 16 -26.42 -14.70 -17.54
N VAL A 17 -25.63 -14.87 -18.61
CA VAL A 17 -24.16 -14.95 -18.51
C VAL A 17 -23.54 -13.55 -18.28
N ALA A 18 -24.10 -12.50 -18.88
CA ALA A 18 -23.64 -11.13 -18.68
C ALA A 18 -23.92 -10.60 -17.25
N ALA A 19 -25.04 -11.00 -16.63
CA ALA A 19 -25.38 -10.60 -15.26
C ALA A 19 -24.50 -11.27 -14.19
N MET A 20 -23.94 -12.47 -14.47
CA MET A 20 -23.00 -13.12 -13.54
C MET A 20 -21.58 -12.55 -13.62
N LEU A 21 -21.17 -12.00 -14.76
CA LEU A 21 -19.88 -11.28 -14.89
C LEU A 21 -19.92 -9.88 -14.25
N ALA A 22 -21.10 -9.29 -14.09
CA ALA A 22 -21.28 -7.99 -13.44
C ALA A 22 -21.31 -8.05 -11.88
N CYS A 23 -21.33 -9.24 -11.28
CA CYS A 23 -21.37 -9.40 -9.82
C CYS A 23 -19.99 -9.54 -9.13
N VAL A 24 -18.88 -9.44 -9.86
CA VAL A 24 -17.50 -9.53 -9.30
C VAL A 24 -16.85 -8.14 -9.23
N THR A 25 -17.62 -7.13 -8.83
CA THR A 25 -17.07 -5.95 -8.17
C THR A 25 -17.63 -5.89 -6.75
N ARG A 26 -17.54 -7.02 -6.04
CA ARG A 26 -17.59 -7.02 -4.59
C ARG A 26 -16.40 -6.15 -4.17
N SER A 27 -16.67 -4.89 -3.88
CA SER A 27 -15.76 -3.95 -3.26
C SER A 27 -15.12 -4.69 -2.09
N ASP A 28 -13.89 -5.17 -2.31
CA ASP A 28 -13.21 -6.03 -1.37
C ASP A 28 -12.90 -5.17 -0.14
N SER A 29 -13.66 -5.38 0.93
CA SER A 29 -13.49 -4.66 2.21
C SER A 29 -12.13 -4.94 2.83
N ASN A 30 -11.43 -5.95 2.32
CA ASN A 30 -10.07 -6.34 2.66
C ASN A 30 -9.07 -5.84 1.61
N ARG A 31 -9.40 -4.86 0.78
CA ARG A 31 -8.42 -4.24 -0.11
C ARG A 31 -7.76 -3.08 0.59
N TYR A 32 -6.43 -3.06 0.57
CA TYR A 32 -5.67 -1.85 0.88
C TYR A 32 -6.11 -0.72 -0.05
N ARG A 33 -6.55 0.39 0.55
CA ARG A 33 -7.00 1.59 -0.15
C ARG A 33 -6.12 2.73 0.30
N LEU A 34 -5.01 2.95 -0.40
CA LEU A 34 -4.47 4.29 -0.43
C LEU A 34 -5.44 5.10 -1.30
N ALA A 35 -6.23 5.99 -0.67
CA ALA A 35 -7.12 6.88 -1.40
C ALA A 35 -6.34 7.58 -2.52
N GLY A 36 -6.97 7.79 -3.68
CA GLY A 36 -6.35 8.38 -4.88
C GLY A 36 -5.90 9.84 -4.75
N SER A 37 -5.66 10.35 -3.54
CA SER A 37 -5.13 11.68 -3.28
C SER A 37 -3.61 11.65 -3.31
N GLY A 38 -3.08 12.17 -4.41
CA GLY A 38 -1.67 12.49 -4.55
C GLY A 38 -1.18 13.40 -3.43
N ASP A 39 0.12 13.30 -3.21
CA ASP A 39 0.97 14.28 -2.57
C ASP A 39 0.80 14.49 -1.06
N HIS A 40 -0.40 14.60 -0.50
CA HIS A 40 -0.59 14.81 0.94
C HIS A 40 -1.84 14.11 1.44
N TRP A 41 -1.81 13.58 2.66
CA TRP A 41 -3.04 13.18 3.34
C TRP A 41 -3.75 14.46 3.80
N ASP A 42 -4.43 15.13 2.87
CA ASP A 42 -5.34 16.22 3.22
C ASP A 42 -6.57 15.57 3.86
N VAL A 43 -6.77 15.84 5.15
CA VAL A 43 -7.75 15.20 6.05
C VAL A 43 -9.20 15.54 5.66
N ALA A 44 -9.43 16.22 4.55
CA ALA A 44 -10.72 16.73 4.14
C ALA A 44 -11.24 16.02 2.89
N GLY A 45 -12.15 15.06 3.05
CA GLY A 45 -13.01 14.68 1.93
C GLY A 45 -13.81 13.40 2.10
N GLU A 46 -13.18 12.25 1.82
CA GLU A 46 -13.98 11.09 1.39
C GLU A 46 -13.69 9.78 2.13
N ASP A 47 -12.53 9.63 2.76
CA ASP A 47 -12.17 8.43 3.52
C ASP A 47 -11.63 8.83 4.91
N ARG A 48 -12.47 8.70 5.95
CA ARG A 48 -12.13 8.97 7.38
C ARG A 48 -11.11 7.97 7.97
N VAL A 49 -10.31 7.35 7.11
CA VAL A 49 -9.33 6.31 7.49
C VAL A 49 -8.38 6.83 8.56
N PHE A 50 -7.86 8.05 8.43
CA PHE A 50 -7.00 8.61 9.47
C PHE A 50 -7.74 8.81 10.80
N ASP A 51 -8.97 9.36 10.79
CA ASP A 51 -9.77 9.57 12.00
C ASP A 51 -10.11 8.26 12.71
N ASP A 52 -10.33 7.18 11.95
CA ASP A 52 -10.61 5.85 12.48
C ASP A 52 -9.35 5.18 13.04
N LEU A 53 -8.19 5.40 12.41
CA LEU A 53 -6.93 4.79 12.81
C LEU A 53 -6.25 5.52 13.97
N ARG A 54 -6.44 6.84 14.10
CA ARG A 54 -5.76 7.65 15.12
C ARG A 54 -5.99 7.14 16.56
N PRO A 55 -7.24 6.89 17.01
CA PRO A 55 -7.49 6.38 18.36
C PRO A 55 -6.92 4.98 18.59
N ARG A 56 -6.73 4.20 17.53
CA ARG A 56 -6.26 2.81 17.60
C ARG A 56 -4.75 2.72 17.76
N TYR A 57 -4.02 3.60 17.07
CA TYR A 57 -2.56 3.65 17.10
C TYR A 57 -2.09 5.00 17.67
N GLU A 58 -2.65 5.41 18.81
CA GLU A 58 -2.42 6.73 19.41
C GLU A 58 -0.93 7.03 19.62
N SER A 59 -0.20 6.16 20.35
CA SER A 59 1.23 6.34 20.61
C SER A 59 2.09 6.37 19.34
N PHE A 60 1.65 5.69 18.29
CA PHE A 60 2.30 5.68 16.99
C PHE A 60 2.07 7.02 16.27
N PHE A 61 0.82 7.48 16.17
CA PHE A 61 0.48 8.71 15.48
C PHE A 61 0.95 9.96 16.23
N ASP A 62 0.98 9.95 17.56
CA ASP A 62 1.53 11.06 18.37
C ASP A 62 2.99 11.36 18.00
N VAL A 63 3.77 10.32 17.67
CA VAL A 63 5.16 10.49 17.25
C VAL A 63 5.24 10.81 15.76
N VAL A 64 4.50 10.11 14.91
CA VAL A 64 4.53 10.33 13.45
C VAL A 64 4.10 11.75 13.10
N LEU A 65 3.11 12.29 13.79
CA LEU A 65 2.50 13.58 13.45
C LEU A 65 3.16 14.78 14.14
N ASP A 66 3.99 14.58 15.15
CA ASP A 66 4.74 15.66 15.79
C ASP A 66 5.88 16.13 14.88
N PRO A 67 5.85 17.36 14.33
CA PRO A 67 6.88 17.84 13.40
C PRO A 67 8.25 18.03 14.08
N ASN A 68 8.29 18.11 15.42
CA ASN A 68 9.50 18.40 16.17
C ASN A 68 10.14 17.15 16.79
N THR A 69 9.48 16.00 16.73
CA THR A 69 10.02 14.79 17.35
C THR A 69 11.04 14.11 16.44
N THR A 70 12.11 13.62 17.06
CA THR A 70 13.06 12.66 16.46
C THR A 70 12.85 11.25 17.02
N ARG A 71 11.89 11.08 17.93
CA ARG A 71 11.60 9.78 18.53
C ARG A 71 11.16 8.79 17.46
N MET A 72 11.51 7.53 17.70
CA MET A 72 11.01 6.44 16.88
C MET A 72 9.53 6.19 17.22
N PRO A 73 8.64 6.05 16.21
CA PRO A 73 7.25 5.73 16.48
C PRO A 73 7.12 4.30 17.04
N ASP A 74 6.20 4.10 17.98
CA ASP A 74 5.91 2.78 18.52
C ASP A 74 5.13 1.94 17.50
N VAL A 75 5.83 1.04 16.81
CA VAL A 75 5.25 0.17 15.78
C VAL A 75 4.68 -1.14 16.34
N LEU A 76 4.69 -1.37 17.66
CA LEU A 76 4.30 -2.68 18.21
C LEU A 76 2.84 -3.04 17.90
N GLY A 77 1.92 -2.09 18.08
CA GLY A 77 0.50 -2.30 17.78
C GLY A 77 0.25 -2.58 16.31
N VAL A 78 0.83 -1.76 15.43
CA VAL A 78 0.76 -1.90 13.97
C VAL A 78 1.33 -3.25 13.51
N ARG A 79 2.49 -3.64 14.04
CA ARG A 79 3.10 -4.94 13.72
C ARG A 79 2.22 -6.10 14.18
N GLY A 80 1.69 -6.04 15.40
CA GLY A 80 0.81 -7.07 15.93
C GLY A 80 -0.45 -7.25 15.09
N ASP A 81 -0.99 -6.16 14.54
CA ASP A 81 -2.15 -6.20 13.66
C ASP A 81 -1.81 -6.74 12.25
N LEU A 82 -0.66 -6.39 11.68
CA LEU A 82 -0.19 -6.96 10.40
C LEU A 82 0.17 -8.45 10.47
N GLU A 83 0.68 -8.92 11.61
CA GLU A 83 1.06 -10.32 11.84
C GLU A 83 -0.14 -11.18 12.31
N ARG A 84 -1.36 -10.61 12.44
CA ARG A 84 -2.54 -11.34 12.93
C ARG A 84 -2.96 -12.47 11.99
N THR A 85 -3.35 -13.60 12.60
CA THR A 85 -4.00 -14.74 11.94
C THR A 85 -5.31 -15.08 12.67
N PRO A 86 -6.46 -15.28 11.97
CA PRO A 86 -6.64 -15.15 10.53
C PRO A 86 -6.50 -13.69 10.06
N VAL A 87 -6.27 -13.50 8.76
CA VAL A 87 -6.25 -12.17 8.15
C VAL A 87 -7.65 -11.55 8.19
N ASP A 88 -7.74 -10.32 8.67
CA ASP A 88 -8.98 -9.54 8.78
C ASP A 88 -8.74 -8.05 8.47
N HIS A 89 -9.77 -7.22 8.67
CA HIS A 89 -9.71 -5.77 8.46
C HIS A 89 -8.53 -5.09 9.16
N ARG A 90 -8.09 -5.61 10.31
CA ARG A 90 -7.05 -5.00 11.15
C ARG A 90 -5.68 -5.08 10.48
N ASN A 91 -5.42 -6.13 9.69
CA ASN A 91 -4.18 -6.22 8.92
C ASN A 91 -4.10 -5.06 7.90
N TYR A 92 -5.21 -4.69 7.28
CA TYR A 92 -5.29 -3.60 6.30
C TYR A 92 -5.27 -2.22 6.97
N ASP A 93 -5.93 -2.06 8.11
CA ASP A 93 -5.83 -0.87 8.96
C ASP A 93 -4.38 -0.57 9.34
N ALA A 94 -3.64 -1.61 9.75
CA ALA A 94 -2.23 -1.48 10.07
C ALA A 94 -1.38 -1.11 8.85
N LEU A 95 -1.67 -1.68 7.67
CA LEU A 95 -0.98 -1.31 6.44
C LEU A 95 -1.25 0.16 6.05
N ASN A 96 -2.48 0.64 6.19
CA ASN A 96 -2.84 2.05 5.99
C ASN A 96 -2.14 2.97 6.99
N ALA A 97 -2.05 2.57 8.27
CA ALA A 97 -1.32 3.33 9.28
C ALA A 97 0.17 3.46 8.95
N VAL A 98 0.82 2.38 8.50
CA VAL A 98 2.21 2.41 8.00
C VAL A 98 2.32 3.37 6.82
N ALA A 99 1.38 3.33 5.89
CA ALA A 99 1.40 4.19 4.71
C ALA A 99 1.34 5.67 5.08
N ILE A 100 0.32 6.08 5.86
CA ILE A 100 0.19 7.46 6.36
C ILE A 100 1.51 7.93 6.99
N ALA A 101 2.05 7.11 7.89
CA ALA A 101 3.27 7.47 8.60
C ALA A 101 4.50 7.56 7.71
N TYR A 102 4.64 6.64 6.77
CA TYR A 102 5.76 6.63 5.83
C TYR A 102 5.74 7.87 4.95
N PHE A 103 4.58 8.19 4.36
CA PHE A 103 4.42 9.37 3.51
C PHE A 103 4.67 10.66 4.29
N GLU A 104 4.11 10.79 5.50
CA GLU A 104 4.32 11.98 6.33
C GLU A 104 5.79 12.14 6.75
N THR A 105 6.41 11.07 7.24
CA THR A 105 7.81 11.09 7.67
C THR A 105 8.74 11.42 6.50
N ASN A 106 8.48 10.85 5.32
CA ASN A 106 9.30 11.11 4.14
C ASN A 106 9.10 12.52 3.59
N PHE A 107 7.86 13.03 3.57
CA PHE A 107 7.57 14.41 3.17
C PHE A 107 8.35 15.41 4.03
N ARG A 108 8.34 15.23 5.36
CA ARG A 108 9.12 16.08 6.28
C ARG A 108 10.63 15.94 6.08
N ALA A 109 11.12 14.71 5.92
CA ALA A 109 12.54 14.48 5.67
C ALA A 109 13.02 15.31 4.47
N GLU A 110 12.28 15.27 3.35
CA GLU A 110 12.61 16.05 2.16
C GLU A 110 12.61 17.57 2.41
N GLY A 111 11.66 18.08 3.21
CA GLY A 111 11.64 19.49 3.63
C GLY A 111 12.86 19.91 4.46
N ASP A 112 13.43 18.98 5.23
CA ASP A 112 14.59 19.20 6.10
C ASP A 112 15.93 18.77 5.48
N ARG A 113 15.99 18.55 4.16
CA ARG A 113 17.18 18.05 3.46
C ARG A 113 18.43 18.88 3.80
N GLY A 114 19.52 18.18 4.14
CA GLY A 114 20.80 18.78 4.50
C GLY A 114 20.99 19.05 6.00
N THR A 115 19.99 18.74 6.84
CA THR A 115 20.08 18.86 8.30
C THR A 115 20.27 17.50 8.98
N LEU A 116 20.56 17.49 10.29
CA LEU A 116 20.53 16.25 11.10
C LEU A 116 19.13 15.64 11.19
N GLN A 117 18.08 16.47 11.09
CA GLN A 117 16.69 16.04 11.11
C GLN A 117 16.37 15.13 9.91
N TYR A 118 16.90 15.44 8.72
CA TYR A 118 16.80 14.59 7.53
C TYR A 118 17.26 13.16 7.78
N LEU A 119 18.40 12.96 8.46
CA LEU A 119 18.94 11.63 8.74
C LEU A 119 18.03 10.83 9.67
N SER A 120 17.53 11.47 10.74
CA SER A 120 16.62 10.85 11.70
C SER A 120 15.30 10.45 11.04
N LEU A 121 14.69 11.35 10.26
CA LEU A 121 13.43 11.08 9.57
C LEU A 121 13.59 10.02 8.47
N SER A 122 14.71 10.04 7.73
CA SER A 122 15.02 9.01 6.74
C SER A 122 15.17 7.62 7.38
N GLN A 123 15.78 7.56 8.57
CA GLN A 123 15.87 6.32 9.34
C GLN A 123 14.48 5.85 9.79
N ASN A 124 13.63 6.74 10.30
CA ASN A 124 12.25 6.43 10.68
C ASN A 124 11.44 5.90 9.49
N ALA A 125 11.51 6.55 8.33
CA ALA A 125 10.85 6.09 7.11
C ALA A 125 11.32 4.68 6.70
N ALA A 126 12.62 4.40 6.80
CA ALA A 126 13.15 3.07 6.50
C ALA A 126 12.66 1.99 7.48
N MET A 127 12.49 2.33 8.77
CA MET A 127 11.94 1.40 9.76
C MET A 127 10.46 1.11 9.49
N LEU A 128 9.69 2.12 9.05
CA LEU A 128 8.30 1.94 8.66
C LEU A 128 8.16 0.96 7.48
N LEU A 129 9.03 1.06 6.46
CA LEU A 129 9.07 0.12 5.33
C LEU A 129 9.42 -1.33 5.73
N ALA A 130 10.16 -1.52 6.83
CA ALA A 130 10.53 -2.84 7.30
C ALA A 130 9.33 -3.63 7.86
N VAL A 131 8.29 -2.94 8.33
CA VAL A 131 7.08 -3.56 8.91
C VAL A 131 6.32 -4.38 7.85
N PRO A 132 5.85 -3.82 6.71
CA PRO A 132 5.16 -4.58 5.67
C PRO A 132 6.09 -5.60 4.99
N TRP A 133 7.38 -5.30 4.82
CA TRP A 133 8.35 -6.27 4.29
C TRP A 133 8.42 -7.55 5.14
N ARG A 134 8.45 -7.39 6.47
CA ARG A 134 8.47 -8.51 7.41
C ARG A 134 7.14 -9.27 7.35
N ALA A 135 6.01 -8.56 7.40
CA ALA A 135 4.67 -9.16 7.34
C ALA A 135 4.50 -10.02 6.07
N TYR A 136 4.97 -9.53 4.91
CA TYR A 136 4.95 -10.28 3.65
C TYR A 136 5.60 -11.66 3.76
N SER A 137 6.73 -11.72 4.47
CA SER A 137 7.52 -12.95 4.62
C SER A 137 6.89 -13.96 5.57
N GLN A 138 5.92 -13.53 6.38
CA GLN A 138 5.33 -14.34 7.45
C GLN A 138 3.89 -14.74 7.13
N THR A 139 3.15 -13.89 6.39
CA THR A 139 1.79 -14.21 6.01
C THR A 139 1.75 -15.29 4.93
N GLY A 140 0.87 -16.28 5.12
CA GLY A 140 0.49 -17.24 4.09
C GLY A 140 -0.69 -16.79 3.23
N ASP A 141 -1.33 -15.67 3.59
CA ASP A 141 -2.52 -15.17 2.89
C ASP A 141 -2.15 -14.41 1.62
N ALA A 142 -2.73 -14.81 0.49
CA ALA A 142 -2.44 -14.20 -0.80
C ALA A 142 -2.97 -12.76 -0.91
N GLY A 143 -4.13 -12.46 -0.32
CA GLY A 143 -4.73 -11.13 -0.39
C GLY A 143 -3.90 -10.08 0.35
N LEU A 144 -3.44 -10.40 1.55
CA LEU A 144 -2.54 -9.53 2.32
C LEU A 144 -1.17 -9.36 1.63
N ARG A 145 -0.64 -10.41 0.98
CA ARG A 145 0.58 -10.28 0.17
C ARG A 145 0.41 -9.31 -0.99
N GLU A 146 -0.70 -9.40 -1.73
CA GLU A 146 -0.99 -8.44 -2.82
C GLU A 146 -1.12 -7.01 -2.28
N ALA A 147 -1.83 -6.81 -1.18
CA ALA A 147 -1.97 -5.49 -0.55
C ALA A 147 -0.61 -4.89 -0.14
N ILE A 148 0.30 -5.71 0.39
CA ILE A 148 1.66 -5.25 0.73
C ILE A 148 2.45 -4.88 -0.54
N LEU A 149 2.25 -5.59 -1.65
CA LEU A 149 2.89 -5.23 -2.92
C LEU A 149 2.31 -3.93 -3.49
N ASP A 150 1.00 -3.73 -3.39
CA ASP A 150 0.35 -2.46 -3.74
C ASP A 150 0.97 -1.31 -2.93
N PHE A 151 1.15 -1.48 -1.62
CA PHE A 151 1.86 -0.50 -0.77
C PHE A 151 3.27 -0.18 -1.30
N PHE A 152 4.07 -1.19 -1.66
CA PHE A 152 5.44 -0.96 -2.17
C PHE A 152 5.45 -0.32 -3.56
N GLU A 153 4.44 -0.60 -4.37
CA GLU A 153 4.26 0.00 -5.69
C GLU A 153 3.90 1.49 -5.56
N ASP A 154 2.98 1.83 -4.65
CA ASP A 154 2.60 3.22 -4.35
C ASP A 154 3.76 4.00 -3.71
N ALA A 155 4.44 3.37 -2.75
CA ALA A 155 5.67 3.89 -2.16
C ALA A 155 6.82 4.02 -3.18
N GLY A 156 6.68 3.47 -4.38
CA GLY A 156 7.63 3.65 -5.46
C GLY A 156 7.21 4.66 -6.52
N GLY A 157 5.90 4.82 -6.72
CA GLY A 157 5.33 5.61 -7.80
C GLY A 157 4.96 7.04 -7.42
N GLY A 158 4.81 7.37 -6.14
CA GLY A 158 4.43 8.71 -5.70
C GLY A 158 5.49 9.75 -6.08
N GLU A 159 5.05 10.92 -6.60
CA GLU A 159 5.93 12.03 -7.03
C GLU A 159 6.92 12.46 -5.92
N LYS A 160 6.56 12.20 -4.66
CA LYS A 160 7.33 12.56 -3.45
C LYS A 160 8.43 11.59 -3.05
N LEU A 161 8.55 10.47 -3.74
CA LEU A 161 9.50 9.39 -3.42
C LEU A 161 10.66 9.29 -4.40
N ARG A 162 10.68 10.19 -5.40
CA ARG A 162 11.75 10.37 -6.39
C ARG A 162 13.02 11.01 -5.82
N SER A 163 13.31 10.79 -4.56
CA SER A 163 14.59 11.16 -3.99
C SER A 163 15.62 10.10 -4.38
N ALA A 164 16.73 10.54 -4.98
CA ALA A 164 17.79 9.66 -5.48
C ALA A 164 18.37 8.71 -4.42
N ALA A 165 18.15 8.99 -3.14
CA ALA A 165 18.62 8.17 -2.01
C ALA A 165 17.63 7.06 -1.60
N THR A 166 16.32 7.30 -1.72
CA THR A 166 15.28 6.40 -1.18
C THR A 166 14.91 5.30 -2.18
N ALA A 167 14.78 5.64 -3.47
CA ALA A 167 14.35 4.69 -4.51
C ALA A 167 15.29 3.45 -4.64
N PRO A 168 16.64 3.59 -4.63
CA PRO A 168 17.54 2.43 -4.70
C PRO A 168 17.47 1.52 -3.46
N ARG A 169 17.15 2.09 -2.29
CA ARG A 169 16.95 1.30 -1.06
C ARG A 169 15.64 0.51 -1.14
N LEU A 170 14.57 1.17 -1.56
CA LEU A 170 13.27 0.54 -1.73
C LEU A 170 13.33 -0.58 -2.79
N ALA A 171 14.01 -0.32 -3.92
CA ALA A 171 14.27 -1.32 -4.96
C ALA A 171 14.92 -2.59 -4.40
N ARG A 172 15.95 -2.44 -3.54
CA ARG A 172 16.63 -3.58 -2.89
C ARG A 172 15.73 -4.33 -1.91
N ILE A 173 14.94 -3.61 -1.12
CA ILE A 173 13.97 -4.20 -0.17
C ILE A 173 12.97 -5.04 -0.94
N VAL A 174 12.32 -4.46 -1.97
CA VAL A 174 11.34 -5.16 -2.80
C VAL A 174 11.97 -6.33 -3.53
N ALA A 175 13.14 -6.16 -4.17
CA ALA A 175 13.85 -7.25 -4.85
C ALA A 175 14.15 -8.43 -3.93
N SER A 176 14.40 -8.19 -2.63
CA SER A 176 14.64 -9.27 -1.67
C SER A 176 13.42 -10.15 -1.41
N LEU A 177 12.19 -9.64 -1.63
CA LEU A 177 10.96 -10.41 -1.51
C LEU A 177 10.86 -11.49 -2.59
N ALA A 178 11.43 -11.28 -3.77
CA ALA A 178 11.40 -12.26 -4.86
C ALA A 178 12.08 -13.59 -4.48
N LYS A 179 13.04 -13.55 -3.54
CA LYS A 179 13.72 -14.75 -3.03
C LYS A 179 12.83 -15.60 -2.11
N LYS A 180 11.74 -15.02 -1.59
CA LYS A 180 10.80 -15.64 -0.66
C LYS A 180 9.44 -15.94 -1.28
N GLU A 181 9.28 -15.62 -2.57
CA GLU A 181 8.02 -15.81 -3.27
C GLU A 181 8.10 -17.03 -4.17
N ASP A 182 7.21 -17.99 -3.94
CA ASP A 182 7.13 -19.24 -4.67
C ASP A 182 6.25 -19.10 -5.93
N ASP A 183 5.26 -18.21 -5.89
CA ASP A 183 4.40 -17.90 -7.03
C ASP A 183 5.19 -17.18 -8.13
N PRO A 184 5.35 -17.77 -9.33
CA PRO A 184 6.12 -17.15 -10.41
C PRO A 184 5.50 -15.84 -10.91
N VAL A 185 4.17 -15.68 -10.85
CA VAL A 185 3.48 -14.45 -11.28
C VAL A 185 3.78 -13.33 -10.30
N ARG A 186 3.63 -13.58 -9.00
CA ARG A 186 3.93 -12.58 -7.97
C ARG A 186 5.42 -12.27 -7.90
N ARG A 187 6.29 -13.26 -8.08
CA ARG A 187 7.74 -13.06 -8.21
C ARG A 187 8.09 -12.13 -9.38
N ALA A 188 7.45 -12.31 -10.54
CA ALA A 188 7.64 -11.43 -11.68
C ALA A 188 7.15 -10.00 -11.40
N ARG A 189 6.02 -9.84 -10.70
CA ARG A 189 5.51 -8.53 -10.23
C ARG A 189 6.51 -7.84 -9.31
N ILE A 190 7.04 -8.54 -8.31
CA ILE A 190 8.07 -8.02 -7.40
C ILE A 190 9.29 -7.52 -8.18
N GLN A 191 9.77 -8.31 -9.15
CA GLN A 191 10.91 -7.92 -9.97
C GLN A 191 10.59 -6.69 -10.84
N ALA A 192 9.38 -6.56 -11.35
CA ALA A 192 8.94 -5.38 -12.11
C ALA A 192 8.92 -4.13 -11.23
N ILE A 193 8.34 -4.21 -10.03
CA ILE A 193 8.33 -3.11 -9.05
C ILE A 193 9.77 -2.71 -8.69
N ALA A 194 10.62 -3.68 -8.36
CA ALA A 194 12.03 -3.42 -8.03
C ALA A 194 12.82 -2.78 -9.18
N ARG A 195 12.56 -3.18 -10.44
CA ARG A 195 13.17 -2.54 -11.61
C ARG A 195 12.70 -1.11 -11.77
N LYS A 196 11.39 -0.86 -11.72
CA LYS A 196 10.80 0.49 -11.82
C LYS A 196 11.42 1.44 -10.79
N LEU A 197 11.54 0.98 -9.54
CA LEU A 197 12.19 1.69 -8.45
C LEU A 197 13.70 1.95 -8.66
N GLY A 198 14.38 1.09 -9.42
CA GLY A 198 15.83 1.17 -9.65
C GLY A 198 16.22 1.83 -10.98
N SER A 199 15.27 2.01 -11.91
CA SER A 199 15.53 2.49 -13.28
C SER A 199 15.28 3.98 -13.50
N GLU A 200 14.67 4.69 -12.53
CA GLU A 200 14.49 6.14 -12.68
C GLU A 200 15.83 6.85 -12.44
N GLU A 201 16.45 7.32 -13.53
CA GLU A 201 17.55 8.28 -13.48
C GLU A 201 17.10 9.52 -12.69
N PRO A 202 17.98 10.12 -11.87
CA PRO A 202 17.65 11.37 -11.19
C PRO A 202 17.32 12.39 -12.29
N THR A 203 16.05 12.78 -12.36
CA THR A 203 15.61 13.86 -13.24
C THR A 203 16.46 15.07 -12.88
N GLY A 204 17.28 15.48 -13.85
CA GLY A 204 18.26 16.53 -13.67
C GLY A 204 17.62 17.76 -13.06
N SER A 205 18.15 18.18 -11.92
CA SER A 205 17.92 19.50 -11.34
C SER A 205 18.40 20.56 -12.34
N GLU A 206 17.45 21.25 -12.97
CA GLU A 206 17.63 22.61 -13.50
C GLU A 206 17.55 23.65 -12.37
#